data_AF-A0A4P5RW26-F1
#
_entry.id   AF-A0A4P5RW26-F1
#
_cell.length_a   1.000
_cell.length_b   1.000
_cell.length_c   1.000
_cell.angle_alpha   90.00
_cell.angle_beta   90.00
_cell.angle_gamma   90.00
#
_symmetry.space_group_name_H-M   'P 1'
#
loop_
_entity.id
_entity.type
_entity.pdbx_description
1 polymer ?
#
loop_
_entity_poly.entity_id
_entity_poly.type
_entity_poly.pdbx_seq_one_letter_code
_entity_poly.pdbx_strand_id
1 'polypeptide(L)'
;MVIMERVRKKSLRFSTGDAVVTGNVKLYGNAHIYENARVSGNAQVFGQSHVFENARVGGSAKVYGNAKVCGSAIVEGETVLSNGTYDSGVRDTVRRYSIWERLRFNL
;
A
#
# COMPACT_ATOMS: atom_id res chain seq x y z
N MET A 1 -16.79 -8.42 -11.23
CA MET A 1 -15.96 -9.56 -11.68
C MET A 1 -14.50 -9.18 -11.49
N VAL A 2 -13.85 -9.58 -10.40
CA VAL A 2 -12.41 -9.29 -10.19
C VAL A 2 -11.62 -10.47 -10.76
N ILE A 3 -10.90 -10.22 -11.86
CA ILE A 3 -10.06 -11.18 -12.57
C ILE A 3 -8.83 -11.46 -11.70
N MET A 4 -8.75 -12.67 -11.14
CA MET A 4 -7.68 -13.11 -10.22
C MET A 4 -6.69 -14.00 -10.96
N GLU A 5 -5.65 -13.42 -11.54
CA GLU A 5 -4.51 -14.21 -12.04
C GLU A 5 -3.40 -14.26 -10.97
N ARG A 6 -3.48 -15.32 -10.13
CA ARG A 6 -2.36 -15.93 -9.40
C ARG A 6 -1.68 -15.12 -8.27
N VAL A 7 -2.43 -14.73 -7.24
CA VAL A 7 -1.87 -14.30 -5.94
C VAL A 7 -1.49 -15.54 -5.09
N ARG A 8 -0.23 -15.64 -4.64
CA ARG A 8 0.22 -16.74 -3.75
C ARG A 8 -0.34 -16.51 -2.33
N LYS A 9 -1.34 -17.32 -1.96
CA LYS A 9 -2.21 -17.20 -0.77
C LYS A 9 -1.50 -17.42 0.59
N LYS A 10 -1.78 -16.54 1.55
CA LYS A 10 -2.08 -16.90 2.96
C LYS A 10 -2.99 -15.79 3.57
N SER A 11 -4.31 -16.02 3.50
CA SER A 11 -5.39 -15.17 4.03
C SER A 11 -5.55 -13.78 3.37
N LEU A 12 -6.54 -13.66 2.48
CA LEU A 12 -6.92 -12.38 1.86
C LEU A 12 -8.37 -12.07 2.24
N ARG A 13 -8.62 -10.92 2.89
CA ARG A 13 -9.96 -10.36 3.07
C ARG A 13 -10.10 -9.14 2.17
N PHE A 14 -10.75 -9.31 1.02
CA PHE A 14 -11.13 -8.19 0.16
C PHE A 14 -12.53 -7.74 0.57
N SER A 15 -12.62 -6.57 1.21
CA SER A 15 -13.89 -5.96 1.61
C SER A 15 -14.33 -4.99 0.53
N THR A 16 -15.22 -5.43 -0.37
CA THR A 16 -16.12 -4.60 -1.19
C THR A 16 -15.52 -3.35 -1.87
N GLY A 17 -15.18 -3.47 -3.16
CA GLY A 17 -14.82 -2.38 -4.07
C GLY A 17 -14.24 -2.91 -5.39
N ASP A 18 -14.08 -2.07 -6.40
CA ASP A 18 -13.43 -2.36 -7.69
C ASP A 18 -11.89 -2.48 -7.59
N ALA A 19 -11.40 -2.97 -6.46
CA ALA A 19 -9.98 -3.02 -6.16
C ALA A 19 -9.29 -4.05 -7.06
N VAL A 20 -8.15 -3.66 -7.63
CA VAL A 20 -7.40 -4.47 -8.58
C VAL A 20 -6.06 -4.86 -7.98
N VAL A 21 -5.81 -6.16 -7.86
CA VAL A 21 -4.52 -6.70 -7.41
C VAL A 21 -3.94 -7.60 -8.50
N THR A 22 -2.77 -7.24 -9.05
CA THR A 22 -2.15 -7.95 -10.17
C THR A 22 -0.65 -8.21 -9.96
N GLY A 23 -0.10 -9.27 -10.56
CA GLY A 23 1.31 -9.64 -10.39
C GLY A 23 1.61 -10.45 -9.13
N ASN A 24 2.86 -10.45 -8.68
CA ASN A 24 3.35 -11.23 -7.53
C ASN A 24 3.15 -10.49 -6.19
N VAL A 25 1.99 -9.89 -5.99
CA VAL A 25 1.67 -9.18 -4.75
C VAL A 25 1.54 -10.15 -3.59
N LYS A 26 2.10 -9.80 -2.44
CA LYS A 26 1.91 -10.54 -1.17
C LYS A 26 1.03 -9.72 -0.24
N LEU A 27 -0.15 -10.23 0.07
CA LEU A 27 -1.05 -9.64 1.07
C LEU A 27 -1.31 -10.66 2.18
N TYR A 28 -1.02 -10.28 3.43
CA TYR A 28 -1.12 -11.16 4.60
C TYR A 28 -1.34 -10.38 5.91
N GLY A 29 -1.82 -11.04 6.96
CA GLY A 29 -2.20 -10.37 8.22
C GLY A 29 -3.61 -9.77 8.15
N ASN A 30 -3.84 -8.65 8.85
CA ASN A 30 -5.12 -7.91 8.86
C ASN A 30 -5.08 -6.75 7.86
N ALA A 31 -4.46 -6.98 6.71
CA ALA A 31 -4.31 -5.96 5.69
C ALA A 31 -5.54 -5.94 4.76
N HIS A 32 -6.00 -4.74 4.42
CA HIS A 32 -7.22 -4.51 3.65
C HIS A 32 -6.92 -3.71 2.38
N ILE A 33 -7.42 -4.19 1.25
CA ILE A 33 -7.41 -3.47 -0.04
C ILE A 33 -8.84 -3.41 -0.54
N TYR A 34 -9.36 -2.20 -0.78
CA TYR A 34 -10.77 -1.97 -1.11
C TYR A 34 -10.97 -0.71 -1.98
N GLU A 35 -12.23 -0.40 -2.33
CA GLU A 35 -12.59 0.70 -3.26
C GLU A 35 -11.89 0.57 -4.63
N ASN A 36 -11.33 1.65 -5.19
CA ASN A 36 -10.69 1.67 -6.52
C ASN A 36 -9.17 1.44 -6.44
N ALA A 37 -8.68 0.92 -5.31
CA ALA A 37 -7.25 0.78 -5.06
C ALA A 37 -6.62 -0.20 -6.05
N ARG A 38 -5.40 0.11 -6.48
CA ARG A 38 -4.63 -0.73 -7.41
C ARG A 38 -3.31 -1.14 -6.79
N VAL A 39 -3.11 -2.44 -6.63
CA VAL A 39 -1.85 -3.00 -6.13
C VAL A 39 -1.22 -3.91 -7.17
N SER A 40 0.03 -3.68 -7.55
CA SER A 40 0.68 -4.40 -8.63
C SER A 40 2.16 -4.75 -8.38
N GLY A 41 2.76 -5.53 -9.28
CA GLY A 41 4.18 -5.85 -9.24
C GLY A 41 4.55 -6.90 -8.19
N ASN A 42 5.59 -6.63 -7.41
CA ASN A 42 6.09 -7.47 -6.29
C ASN A 42 5.75 -6.84 -4.92
N ALA A 43 4.74 -5.96 -4.87
CA ALA A 43 4.39 -5.23 -3.66
C ALA A 43 3.97 -6.17 -2.51
N GLN A 44 4.21 -5.73 -1.29
CA GLN A 44 3.88 -6.46 -0.06
C GLN A 44 3.02 -5.58 0.83
N VAL A 45 1.81 -6.02 1.17
CA VAL A 45 0.89 -5.29 2.05
C VAL A 45 0.58 -6.21 3.23
N PHE A 46 0.89 -5.78 4.46
CA PHE A 46 0.72 -6.63 5.63
C PHE A 46 0.45 -5.86 6.93
N GLY A 47 0.31 -6.53 8.07
CA GLY A 47 -0.05 -5.86 9.34
C GLY A 47 -1.52 -5.44 9.40
N GLN A 48 -1.84 -4.33 10.06
CA GLN A 48 -3.16 -3.70 10.12
C GLN A 48 -3.30 -2.58 9.06
N SER A 49 -2.69 -2.78 7.88
CA SER A 49 -2.61 -1.75 6.84
C SER A 49 -3.87 -1.68 5.98
N HIS A 50 -4.14 -0.49 5.42
CA HIS A 50 -5.30 -0.23 4.59
C HIS A 50 -4.88 0.51 3.32
N VAL A 51 -5.30 0.00 2.15
CA VAL A 51 -5.10 0.64 0.84
C VAL A 51 -6.47 0.79 0.18
N PHE A 52 -6.88 2.03 -0.08
CA PHE A 52 -8.25 2.33 -0.49
C PHE A 52 -8.32 3.58 -1.37
N GLU A 53 -9.53 4.02 -1.72
CA GLU A 53 -9.80 5.07 -2.71
C GLU A 53 -9.12 4.77 -4.05
N ASN A 54 -8.41 5.74 -4.65
CA ASN A 54 -7.73 5.60 -5.93
C ASN A 54 -6.22 5.33 -5.78
N ALA A 55 -5.79 4.87 -4.60
CA ALA A 55 -4.39 4.64 -4.29
C ALA A 55 -3.74 3.60 -5.22
N ARG A 56 -2.48 3.82 -5.56
CA ARG A 56 -1.68 2.92 -6.39
C ARG A 56 -0.44 2.47 -5.63
N VAL A 57 -0.28 1.17 -5.46
CA VAL A 57 0.89 0.56 -4.81
C VAL A 57 1.52 -0.42 -5.78
N GLY A 58 2.78 -0.20 -6.15
CA GLY A 58 3.46 -0.98 -7.19
C GLY A 58 4.93 -1.24 -6.89
N GLY A 59 5.61 -1.90 -7.83
CA GLY A 59 7.04 -2.19 -7.70
C GLY A 59 7.34 -3.22 -6.60
N SER A 60 8.34 -2.93 -5.77
CA SER A 60 8.76 -3.76 -4.63
C SER A 60 8.32 -3.16 -3.29
N ALA A 61 7.32 -2.28 -3.29
CA ALA A 61 6.91 -1.50 -2.14
C ALA A 61 6.44 -2.41 -0.99
N LYS A 62 6.66 -1.97 0.26
CA LYS A 62 6.10 -2.65 1.45
C LYS A 62 5.26 -1.69 2.27
N VAL A 63 3.99 -2.03 2.46
CA VAL A 63 3.05 -1.30 3.30
C VAL A 63 2.71 -2.19 4.48
N TYR A 64 3.04 -1.77 5.70
CA TYR A 64 2.78 -2.56 6.89
C TYR A 64 2.36 -1.73 8.11
N GLY A 65 2.29 -2.36 9.28
CA GLY A 65 1.92 -1.73 10.54
C GLY A 65 0.48 -1.18 10.48
N ASN A 66 0.29 0.07 10.89
CA ASN A 66 -1.01 0.76 10.84
C ASN A 66 -1.09 1.76 9.67
N ALA A 67 -0.33 1.56 8.59
CA ALA A 67 -0.31 2.45 7.43
C ALA A 67 -1.67 2.51 6.71
N LYS A 68 -2.09 3.72 6.33
CA LYS A 68 -3.27 3.99 5.50
C LYS A 68 -2.82 4.69 4.23
N VAL A 69 -3.08 4.10 3.07
CA VAL A 69 -2.76 4.68 1.75
C VAL A 69 -4.08 4.95 1.04
N CYS A 70 -4.34 6.22 0.71
CA CYS A 70 -5.62 6.67 0.17
C CYS A 70 -5.45 7.83 -0.82
N GLY A 71 -6.55 8.44 -1.23
CA GLY A 71 -6.59 9.49 -2.24
C GLY A 71 -6.05 9.00 -3.58
N SER A 72 -5.24 9.83 -4.22
CA SER A 72 -4.50 9.48 -5.43
C SER A 72 -3.03 9.17 -5.13
N ALA A 73 -2.70 8.68 -3.93
CA ALA A 73 -1.33 8.38 -3.54
C ALA A 73 -0.70 7.32 -4.47
N ILE A 74 0.57 7.54 -4.82
CA ILE A 74 1.36 6.64 -5.66
C ILE A 74 2.57 6.17 -4.85
N VAL A 75 2.60 4.87 -4.56
CA VAL A 75 3.65 4.18 -3.83
C VAL A 75 4.32 3.20 -4.79
N GLU A 76 5.54 3.49 -5.21
CA GLU A 76 6.26 2.69 -6.21
C GLU A 76 7.70 2.41 -5.78
N GLY A 77 8.38 1.53 -6.52
CA GLY A 77 9.78 1.21 -6.28
C GLY A 77 9.99 0.44 -4.97
N GLU A 78 11.08 0.72 -4.27
CA GLU A 78 11.44 0.00 -3.03
C GLU A 78 10.82 0.59 -1.77
N THR A 79 9.89 1.55 -1.90
CA THR A 79 9.28 2.33 -0.82
C THR A 79 8.69 1.51 0.32
N VAL A 80 8.87 2.00 1.55
CA VAL A 80 8.36 1.35 2.75
C VAL A 80 7.53 2.31 3.60
N LEU A 81 6.31 1.87 3.91
CA LEU A 81 5.33 2.56 4.74
C LEU A 81 4.96 1.66 5.92
N SER A 82 4.89 2.22 7.12
CA SER A 82 4.68 1.42 8.34
C SER A 82 3.62 1.99 9.30
N ASN A 83 3.59 3.30 9.52
CA ASN A 83 2.60 3.95 10.38
C ASN A 83 2.34 5.36 9.87
N GLY A 84 1.07 5.72 9.70
CA GLY A 84 0.67 7.03 9.20
C GLY A 84 -0.40 6.94 8.12
N THR A 85 -0.87 8.09 7.68
CA THR A 85 -1.80 8.24 6.57
C THR A 85 -1.06 8.92 5.41
N TYR A 86 -1.14 8.32 4.24
CA TYR A 86 -0.45 8.74 3.02
C TYR A 86 -1.50 8.93 1.93
N ASP A 87 -1.84 10.18 1.64
CA ASP A 87 -2.71 10.56 0.53
C ASP A 87 -1.92 11.42 -0.49
N SER A 88 -2.59 11.90 -1.53
CA SER A 88 -1.98 12.78 -2.54
C SER A 88 -1.78 14.24 -2.09
N GLY A 89 -2.41 14.67 -0.98
CA GLY A 89 -2.37 16.05 -0.48
C GLY A 89 -1.31 16.26 0.61
N VAL A 90 -1.01 15.22 1.37
CA VAL A 90 0.18 15.12 2.21
C VAL A 90 1.37 15.07 1.26
N ARG A 91 2.30 16.02 1.41
CA ARG A 91 3.50 16.23 0.56
C ARG A 91 4.48 15.04 0.48
N ASP A 92 4.07 13.87 0.93
CA ASP A 92 4.80 12.61 0.84
C ASP A 92 4.33 11.84 -0.38
N THR A 93 4.49 12.41 -1.59
CA THR A 93 4.63 11.53 -2.76
C THR A 93 5.86 10.71 -2.47
N VAL A 94 5.66 9.48 -2.00
CA VAL A 94 6.64 8.67 -1.27
C VAL A 94 7.78 8.25 -2.20
N ARG A 95 8.64 9.23 -2.46
CA ARG A 95 9.86 9.17 -3.25
C ARG A 95 10.97 9.62 -2.33
N ARG A 96 11.34 8.72 -1.42
CA ARG A 96 12.72 8.36 -1.07
C ARG A 96 12.72 7.72 0.31
N TYR A 97 13.25 6.51 0.37
CA TYR A 97 14.04 6.14 1.53
C TYR A 97 15.08 7.24 1.77
N SER A 98 14.97 7.92 2.89
CA SER A 98 16.13 8.51 3.55
C SER A 98 15.90 8.41 5.04
N ILE A 99 16.77 7.67 5.69
CA ILE A 99 16.91 7.43 7.13
C ILE A 99 17.20 8.75 7.91
N TRP A 100 16.82 9.92 7.40
CA TRP A 100 17.27 11.24 7.87
C TRP A 100 16.16 12.26 8.20
N GLU A 101 14.88 12.01 7.90
CA GLU A 101 13.82 12.99 8.20
C GLU A 101 13.33 12.99 9.66
N ARG A 102 13.80 12.05 10.48
CA ARG A 102 13.50 11.99 11.93
C ARG A 102 14.20 13.08 12.76
N LEU A 103 14.97 13.96 12.13
CA LEU A 103 15.64 15.09 12.80
C LEU A 103 14.91 16.44 12.67
N ARG A 104 13.77 16.55 11.97
CA ARG A 104 13.07 17.84 11.80
C ARG A 104 11.93 18.15 12.78
N PHE A 105 11.74 17.35 13.82
CA PHE A 105 10.73 17.62 14.86
C PHE A 105 11.27 17.56 16.30
N ASN A 106 12.58 17.74 16.50
CA ASN A 106 13.17 17.97 17.84
C ASN A 106 13.94 19.30 17.88
N LEU A 107 13.24 20.41 17.62
CA LEU A 107 13.60 21.77 18.06
C LEU A 107 12.32 22.50 18.44
#